data_AF-A0A942E205-F1
#
_entry.id   AF-A0A942E205-F1
#
_cell.length_a   1.000
_cell.length_b   1.000
_cell.length_c   1.000
_cell.angle_alpha   90.00
_cell.angle_beta   90.00
_cell.angle_gamma   90.00
#
_symmetry.space_group_name_H-M   'P 1'
#
loop_
_entity.id
_entity.type
_entity.pdbx_description
1 polymer ?
#
loop_
_entity_poly.entity_id
_entity_poly.type
_entity_poly.pdbx_seq_one_letter_code
_entity_poly.pdbx_strand_id
1 'polypeptide(L)'
;MLAALASAQAEGFEDIILSATEDAEEGQDGFATDMPKIYLSATITNEVASGSKLTVARFALDTGGVAPPNYKIDEVSFDVGDNHVDASLSRPDNGRPVGNC
;
A
#
# COMPACT_ATOMS: atom_id res chain seq x y z
N MET A 1 19.52 -17.96 -3.25
CA MET A 1 18.45 -18.31 -2.31
C MET A 1 17.18 -17.68 -2.89
N LEU A 2 16.27 -18.47 -3.48
CA LEU A 2 14.97 -17.95 -3.90
C LEU A 2 14.18 -17.67 -2.62
N ALA A 3 13.85 -16.41 -2.37
CA ALA A 3 12.85 -16.09 -1.35
C ALA A 3 11.51 -16.65 -1.85
N ALA A 4 10.88 -17.49 -1.04
CA ALA A 4 9.50 -17.88 -1.30
C ALA A 4 8.63 -16.61 -1.22
N LEU A 5 7.81 -16.42 -2.24
CA LEU A 5 6.83 -15.34 -2.36
C LEU A 5 5.93 -15.35 -1.12
N ALA A 6 6.04 -14.34 -0.27
CA ALA A 6 4.99 -14.09 0.70
C ALA A 6 3.96 -13.23 -0.01
N SER A 7 2.83 -13.82 -0.42
CA SER A 7 1.64 -13.04 -0.73
C SER A 7 1.35 -12.12 0.46
N ALA A 8 0.88 -10.89 0.21
CA ALA A 8 0.39 -10.06 1.30
C ALA A 8 -0.74 -10.82 2.02
N GLN A 9 -0.74 -10.83 3.35
CA GLN A 9 -1.73 -11.51 4.17
C GLN A 9 -2.13 -10.58 5.32
N ALA A 10 -3.43 -10.47 5.55
CA ALA A 10 -3.98 -9.77 6.71
C ALA A 10 -5.29 -10.46 7.11
N GLU A 11 -5.48 -10.67 8.41
CA GLU A 11 -6.75 -11.18 8.94
C GLU A 11 -7.89 -10.24 8.53
N GLY A 12 -9.02 -10.81 8.14
CA GLY A 12 -10.13 -10.04 7.58
C GLY A 12 -10.05 -9.72 6.08
N PHE A 13 -8.94 -10.02 5.39
CA PHE A 13 -8.74 -9.70 3.98
C PHE A 13 -8.25 -10.90 3.16
N GLU A 14 -8.78 -11.02 1.94
CA GLU A 14 -8.40 -12.02 0.94
C GLU A 14 -7.99 -11.32 -0.36
N ASP A 15 -7.32 -12.06 -1.26
CA ASP A 15 -6.93 -11.59 -2.59
C ASP A 15 -6.22 -10.22 -2.60
N ILE A 16 -5.30 -10.03 -1.65
CA ILE A 16 -4.59 -8.76 -1.51
C ILE A 16 -3.61 -8.58 -2.68
N ILE A 17 -3.86 -7.56 -3.50
CA ILE A 17 -3.02 -7.19 -4.65
C ILE A 17 -2.39 -5.83 -4.39
N LEU A 18 -1.07 -5.78 -4.45
CA LEU A 18 -0.30 -4.53 -4.47
C LEU A 18 0.34 -4.37 -5.85
N SER A 19 0.15 -3.22 -6.49
CA SER A 19 0.61 -2.99 -7.87
C SER A 19 0.97 -1.53 -8.17
N ALA A 20 1.86 -1.33 -9.13
CA ALA A 20 2.13 -0.03 -9.75
C ALA A 20 1.01 0.44 -10.70
N THR A 21 0.14 -0.49 -11.11
CA THR A 21 -0.95 -0.24 -12.07
C THR A 21 -2.29 -0.44 -11.37
N GLU A 22 -3.21 0.48 -11.62
CA GLU A 22 -4.61 0.37 -11.18
C GLU A 22 -5.26 -0.87 -11.81
N ASP A 23 -6.19 -1.50 -11.08
CA ASP A 23 -6.94 -2.69 -11.54
C ASP A 23 -6.08 -3.89 -11.98
N ALA A 24 -4.87 -4.04 -11.42
CA ALA A 24 -4.02 -5.18 -11.72
C ALA A 24 -4.63 -6.49 -11.22
N GLU A 25 -4.57 -7.54 -12.04
CA GLU A 25 -5.04 -8.89 -11.67
C GLU A 25 -4.00 -9.68 -10.86
N GLU A 26 -2.73 -9.24 -10.88
CA GLU A 26 -1.61 -9.90 -10.20
C GLU A 26 -0.78 -8.90 -9.39
N GLY A 27 -0.30 -9.34 -8.23
CA GLY A 27 0.54 -8.55 -7.34
C GLY A 27 2.00 -8.44 -7.79
N GLN A 28 2.68 -7.42 -7.27
CA GLN A 28 4.11 -7.18 -7.51
C GLN A 28 4.92 -7.33 -6.22
N ASP A 29 6.09 -7.94 -6.33
CA ASP A 29 6.99 -8.20 -5.18
C ASP A 29 7.94 -7.05 -4.85
N GLY A 30 7.97 -6.02 -5.71
CA GLY A 30 8.93 -4.95 -5.62
C GLY A 30 8.44 -3.70 -6.30
N PHE A 31 8.62 -2.58 -5.61
CA PHE A 31 8.31 -1.26 -6.13
C PHE A 31 9.61 -0.46 -6.26
N ALA A 32 9.78 0.22 -7.39
CA ALA A 32 10.87 1.17 -7.53
C ALA A 32 10.78 2.22 -6.43
N THR A 33 11.93 2.63 -5.88
CA THR A 33 11.95 3.57 -4.76
C THR A 33 11.30 4.91 -5.11
N ASP A 34 11.41 5.34 -6.37
CA ASP A 34 10.85 6.56 -6.96
C ASP A 34 9.43 6.39 -7.51
N MET A 35 8.80 5.24 -7.28
CA MET A 35 7.46 4.97 -7.82
C MET A 35 6.43 5.99 -7.29
N PRO A 36 5.72 6.69 -8.20
CA PRO A 36 4.85 7.80 -7.83
C PRO A 36 3.60 7.33 -7.07
N LYS A 37 3.11 6.12 -7.36
CA LYS A 37 1.87 5.60 -6.78
C LYS A 37 1.94 4.09 -6.59
N ILE A 38 1.31 3.60 -5.53
CA ILE A 38 1.03 2.18 -5.33
C ILE A 38 -0.48 2.02 -5.17
N TYR A 39 -1.03 1.03 -5.84
CA TYR A 39 -2.42 0.61 -5.75
C TYR A 39 -2.52 -0.63 -4.88
N LEU A 40 -3.56 -0.67 -4.05
CA LEU A 40 -3.95 -1.79 -3.24
C LEU A 40 -5.39 -2.15 -3.60
N SER A 41 -5.63 -3.40 -3.98
CA SER A 41 -6.96 -3.99 -3.97
C SER A 41 -7.02 -5.20 -3.03
N ALA A 42 -8.17 -5.43 -2.42
CA ALA A 42 -8.40 -6.58 -1.55
C ALA A 42 -9.89 -6.91 -1.41
N THR A 43 -10.20 -8.18 -1.23
CA THR A 43 -11.53 -8.63 -0.82
C THR A 43 -11.64 -8.57 0.69
N ILE A 44 -12.69 -7.95 1.21
CA ILE A 44 -12.99 -7.89 2.63
C ILE A 44 -13.83 -9.12 3.00
N THR A 45 -13.38 -9.86 4.00
CA THR A 45 -14.15 -10.97 4.56
C THR A 45 -15.16 -10.48 5.60
N ASN A 46 -16.04 -11.38 6.00
CA ASN A 46 -17.03 -11.21 7.06
C ASN A 46 -16.45 -11.08 8.48
N GLU A 47 -15.13 -11.14 8.65
CA GLU A 47 -14.46 -10.82 9.92
C GLU A 47 -14.35 -9.30 10.14
N VAL A 48 -14.36 -8.50 9.06
CA VAL A 48 -14.40 -7.04 9.15
C VAL A 48 -15.87 -6.60 9.21
N ALA A 49 -16.26 -5.99 10.32
CA ALA A 49 -17.63 -5.50 10.48
C ALA A 49 -17.95 -4.38 9.47
N SER A 50 -19.13 -4.45 8.84
CA SER A 50 -19.62 -3.36 8.00
C SER A 50 -19.70 -2.04 8.78
N GLY A 51 -19.37 -0.92 8.13
CA GLY A 51 -19.25 0.38 8.77
C GLY A 51 -17.95 0.58 9.58
N SER A 52 -17.03 -0.39 9.54
CA SER A 52 -15.66 -0.17 10.02
C SER A 52 -14.97 0.88 9.17
N LYS A 53 -14.04 1.61 9.79
CA LYS A 53 -13.16 2.52 9.07
C LYS A 53 -11.85 1.82 8.77
N LEU A 54 -11.50 1.73 7.49
CA LEU A 54 -10.22 1.20 7.05
C LEU A 54 -9.24 2.34 6.83
N THR A 55 -8.01 2.15 7.29
CA THR A 55 -6.88 3.06 7.06
C THR A 55 -5.77 2.28 6.38
N VAL A 56 -5.35 2.75 5.21
CA VAL A 56 -4.21 2.20 4.48
C VAL A 56 -3.10 3.25 4.52
N ALA A 57 -1.93 2.85 4.98
CA ALA A 57 -0.79 3.75 5.11
C ALA A 57 0.47 3.14 4.49
N ARG A 58 1.22 3.95 3.76
CA ARG A 58 2.52 3.59 3.18
C ARG A 58 3.63 4.14 4.06
N PHE A 59 4.57 3.31 4.47
CA PHE A 59 5.73 3.71 5.25
C PHE A 59 7.04 3.40 4.51
N ALA A 60 8.03 4.28 4.63
CA ALA A 60 9.42 3.98 4.32
C ALA A 60 10.08 3.38 5.55
N LEU A 61 10.47 2.10 5.48
CA LEU A 61 11.20 1.43 6.54
C LEU A 61 12.66 1.92 6.63
N ASP A 62 13.27 2.16 5.48
CA ASP A 62 14.59 2.76 5.32
C ASP A 62 14.50 3.94 4.36
N THR A 63 15.11 5.06 4.75
CA THR A 63 15.13 6.33 4.04
C THR A 63 16.56 6.74 3.67
N GLY A 64 17.56 5.91 3.97
CA GLY A 64 18.97 6.25 3.80
C GLY A 64 19.43 7.44 4.65
N GLY A 65 18.73 7.74 5.76
CA GLY A 65 19.02 8.86 6.64
C GLY A 65 18.37 10.19 6.24
N VAL A 66 17.56 10.22 5.17
CA VAL A 66 16.85 11.42 4.72
C VAL A 66 15.65 11.76 5.62
N ALA A 67 15.04 10.75 6.25
CA ALA A 67 13.93 10.92 7.18
C ALA A 67 14.02 9.88 8.32
N PRO A 68 13.29 10.06 9.45
CA PRO A 68 13.29 9.07 10.52
C PRO A 68 12.86 7.68 10.04
N PRO A 69 13.32 6.58 10.68
CA PRO A 69 12.81 5.23 10.40
C PRO A 69 11.29 5.16 10.54
N ASN A 70 10.64 4.30 9.76
CA ASN A 70 9.18 4.19 9.68
C ASN A 70 8.50 5.52 9.31
N TYR A 71 9.10 6.27 8.38
CA TYR A 71 8.53 7.53 7.90
C TYR A 71 7.23 7.26 7.15
N LYS A 72 6.13 7.88 7.59
CA LYS A 72 4.84 7.78 6.89
C LYS A 72 4.89 8.59 5.60
N ILE A 73 4.74 7.91 4.48
CA ILE A 73 4.75 8.50 3.13
C ILE A 73 3.39 9.11 2.83
N ASP A 74 2.33 8.31 2.98
CA ASP A 74 0.95 8.69 2.67
C ASP A 74 -0.03 7.79 3.42
N GLU A 75 -1.27 8.26 3.55
CA GLU A 75 -2.35 7.53 4.20
C GLU A 75 -3.70 7.92 3.58
N VAL A 76 -4.53 6.92 3.34
CA VAL A 76 -5.93 7.10 2.97
C VAL A 76 -6.80 6.36 3.97
N SER A 77 -7.96 6.94 4.28
CA SER A 77 -8.97 6.29 5.11
C SER A 77 -10.35 6.41 4.48
N PHE A 78 -11.14 5.35 4.59
CA PHE A 78 -12.49 5.29 4.05
C PHE A 78 -13.37 4.38 4.91
N ASP A 79 -14.66 4.63 4.85
CA ASP A 79 -15.65 3.77 5.47
C ASP A 79 -15.87 2.54 4.58
N VAL A 80 -15.90 1.36 5.21
CA VAL A 80 -16.16 0.11 4.52
C VAL A 80 -17.65 0.05 4.15
N GLY A 81 -17.95 0.39 2.89
CA GLY A 81 -19.29 0.35 2.31
C GLY A 81 -19.61 -0.98 1.62
N ASP A 82 -18.70 -1.44 0.76
CA ASP A 82 -18.78 -2.71 0.02
C ASP A 82 -17.71 -3.70 0.51
N ASN A 83 -17.78 -4.96 0.05
CA ASN A 83 -16.81 -6.01 0.40
C ASN A 83 -15.50 -5.96 -0.40
N HIS A 84 -15.19 -4.82 -1.02
CA HIS A 84 -13.98 -4.62 -1.80
C HIS A 84 -13.29 -3.32 -1.38
N VAL A 85 -11.96 -3.38 -1.33
CA VAL A 85 -11.09 -2.23 -1.07
C VAL A 85 -10.37 -1.90 -2.36
N ASP A 86 -10.48 -0.64 -2.78
CA ASP A 86 -9.59 -0.04 -3.77
C ASP A 86 -8.95 1.21 -3.16
N ALA A 87 -7.63 1.19 -3.01
CA ALA A 87 -6.88 2.29 -2.44
C ALA A 87 -5.68 2.63 -3.31
N SER A 88 -5.32 3.91 -3.34
CA SER A 88 -4.09 4.35 -3.97
C SER A 88 -3.33 5.29 -3.04
N LEU A 89 -2.03 5.04 -2.91
CA LEU A 89 -1.13 5.77 -2.02
C LEU A 89 -0.07 6.45 -2.89
N SER A 90 -0.06 7.77 -2.86
CA SER A 90 0.86 8.57 -3.65
C SER A 90 2.12 8.85 -2.86
N ARG A 91 3.25 8.98 -3.54
CA ARG A 91 4.44 9.54 -2.90
C ARG A 91 4.22 11.05 -2.76
N PRO A 92 4.48 11.68 -1.59
CA PRO A 92 4.19 13.11 -1.36
C PRO A 92 4.97 14.05 -2.28
N ASP A 93 6.05 13.54 -2.89
CA ASP A 93 6.93 14.27 -3.82
C ASP A 93 6.74 13.87 -5.30
N ASN A 94 5.76 12.99 -5.63
CA ASN A 94 5.56 12.48 -6.99
C ASN A 94 6.83 11.86 -7.63
N GLY A 95 7.72 11.27 -6.82
CA GLY A 95 8.98 10.68 -7.31
C GLY A 95 10.15 11.67 -7.43
N ARG A 96 10.00 12.92 -6.96
CA ARG A 96 11.17 13.82 -6.80
C ARG A 96 11.96 13.43 -5.55
N PRO A 97 13.30 13.38 -5.59
CA PRO A 97 14.06 13.37 -4.34
C PRO A 97 13.74 14.64 -3.55
N VAL A 98 13.52 14.50 -2.23
CA VAL A 98 13.57 15.63 -1.30
C VAL A 98 14.99 16.18 -1.29
N GLY A 99 15.22 17.18 -2.13
CA GLY A 99 16.50 17.86 -2.29
C GLY A 99 16.46 18.80 -3.48
N ASN A 100 16.15 20.07 -3.23
CA ASN A 100 16.62 21.15 -4.10
C ASN A 100 17.76 21.85 -3.35
N CYS A 101 18.79 22.26 -4.10
CA CYS A 101 19.90 23.14 -3.73
C CYS A 101 21.18 22.44 -3.26
#